data_AF-A0A8T3MFF6-F1
#
_entry.id   AF-A0A8T3MFF6-F1
#
_cell.length_a   1.000
_cell.length_b   1.000
_cell.length_c   1.000
_cell.angle_alpha   90.00
_cell.angle_beta   90.00
_cell.angle_gamma   90.00
#
_symmetry.space_group_name_H-M   'P 1'
#
loop_
_entity.id
_entity.type
_entity.pdbx_description
1 polymer ?
#
loop_
_entity_poly.entity_id
_entity_poly.type
_entity_poly.pdbx_seq_one_letter_code
_entity_poly.pdbx_strand_id
1 'polypeptide(L)'
;VHAWHRAARRRAALGADPGGGAAGLLWITPFVLAFGSGFWVVAARGADPALALDAYLEDWQAGRAEAALGRFVVPPASARDIEAAWSRQTTALTNALVRIEAAVPDAETDPARPLEGLRWLDAGPSPGGGRLFVLEVARREVGHEQLFGLLPTTSQRLVPVERVGMAELRSSAGSAPAGPLGPVTAWRVVGAEIAGEPIGQSIVTP
;
A
#
# COMPACT_ATOMS: atom_id res chain seq x y z
N VAL A 1 45.23 5.45 -53.56
CA VAL A 1 45.78 6.31 -52.46
C VAL A 1 45.07 7.68 -52.32
N HIS A 2 44.28 8.18 -53.29
CA HIS A 2 43.67 9.53 -53.21
C HIS A 2 42.23 9.66 -52.66
N ALA A 3 41.57 8.56 -52.27
CA ALA A 3 40.20 8.62 -51.71
C ALA A 3 40.17 8.82 -50.18
N TRP A 4 41.19 8.36 -49.46
CA TRP A 4 41.24 8.40 -47.99
C TRP A 4 41.45 9.82 -47.42
N HIS A 5 42.23 10.66 -48.10
CA HIS A 5 42.50 12.03 -47.61
C HIS A 5 41.32 13.00 -47.70
N ARG A 6 40.28 12.70 -48.50
CA ARG A 6 39.07 13.54 -48.60
C ARG A 6 38.04 13.24 -47.52
N ALA A 7 37.97 12.00 -47.04
CA ALA A 7 37.08 11.62 -45.93
C ALA A 7 37.55 12.20 -44.59
N ALA A 8 38.87 12.27 -44.37
CA ALA A 8 39.45 12.84 -43.15
C ALA A 8 39.19 14.35 -42.99
N ARG A 9 39.20 15.12 -44.09
CA ARG A 9 38.96 16.58 -44.04
C ARG A 9 37.50 16.99 -43.84
N ARG A 10 36.52 16.16 -44.23
CA ARG A 10 35.10 16.46 -43.97
C ARG A 10 34.70 16.25 -42.50
N ARG A 11 35.39 15.38 -41.76
CA ARG A 11 35.13 15.19 -40.31
C ARG A 11 35.66 16.34 -39.45
N ALA A 12 36.72 17.02 -39.88
CA ALA A 12 37.25 18.18 -39.16
C ALA A 12 36.39 19.45 -39.32
N ALA A 13 35.55 19.53 -40.35
CA ALA A 13 34.69 20.69 -40.61
C ALA A 13 33.36 20.69 -39.81
N LEU A 14 33.04 19.61 -39.11
CA LEU A 14 31.80 19.46 -38.32
C LEU A 14 32.00 19.70 -36.81
N GLY A 15 33.14 20.27 -36.39
CA GLY A 15 33.33 20.71 -35.00
C GLY A 15 33.17 19.61 -33.95
N ALA A 16 33.45 18.36 -34.32
CA ALA A 16 33.47 17.26 -33.37
C ALA A 16 34.80 17.32 -32.60
N ASP A 17 34.86 18.19 -31.58
CA ASP A 17 35.88 18.10 -30.54
C ASP A 17 35.80 16.70 -29.90
N PRO A 18 36.86 15.88 -30.04
CA PRO A 18 36.88 14.56 -29.43
C PRO A 18 37.24 14.74 -27.95
N GLY A 19 36.24 14.93 -27.08
CA GLY A 19 36.47 14.83 -25.64
C GLY A 19 35.47 15.51 -24.70
N GLY A 20 34.65 16.46 -25.16
CA GLY A 20 33.79 17.24 -24.26
C GLY A 20 32.40 16.63 -23.98
N GLY A 21 31.71 16.16 -25.02
CA GLY A 21 30.30 15.74 -24.92
C GLY A 21 30.10 14.41 -24.17
N ALA A 22 31.01 13.46 -24.32
CA ALA A 22 30.94 12.17 -23.63
C ALA A 22 31.28 12.30 -22.13
N ALA A 23 32.20 13.20 -21.77
CA ALA A 23 32.52 13.50 -20.38
C ALA A 23 31.36 14.23 -19.68
N GLY A 24 30.67 15.14 -20.39
CA GLY A 24 29.46 15.80 -19.88
C GLY A 24 28.29 14.85 -19.65
N LEU A 25 28.09 13.85 -20.53
CA LEU A 25 27.05 12.83 -20.34
C LEU A 25 27.33 11.95 -19.11
N LEU A 26 28.59 11.51 -18.92
CA LEU A 26 28.97 10.67 -17.77
C LEU A 26 28.78 11.37 -16.43
N TRP A 27 28.90 12.70 -16.38
CA TRP A 27 28.67 13.48 -15.16
C TRP A 27 27.19 13.67 -14.81
N ILE A 28 26.32 13.76 -15.82
CA ILE A 28 24.87 13.90 -15.63
C ILE A 28 24.21 12.53 -15.35
N THR A 29 24.79 11.44 -15.86
CA THR A 29 24.27 10.07 -15.72
C THR A 29 23.96 9.66 -14.28
N PRO A 30 24.85 9.86 -13.26
CA PRO A 30 24.51 9.49 -11.88
C PRO A 30 23.35 10.32 -11.31
N PHE A 31 23.22 11.60 -11.68
CA PHE A 31 22.10 12.44 -11.24
C PHE A 31 20.78 12.03 -11.92
N VAL A 32 20.80 11.71 -13.21
CA VAL A 32 19.62 11.22 -13.94
C VAL A 32 19.20 9.83 -13.45
N LEU A 33 20.15 8.96 -13.11
CA LEU A 33 19.86 7.66 -12.49
C LEU A 33 19.36 7.80 -11.06
N ALA A 34 19.88 8.74 -10.26
CA ALA A 34 19.42 8.99 -8.90
C ALA A 34 18.02 9.64 -8.88
N PHE A 35 17.76 10.61 -9.74
CA PHE A 35 16.43 11.21 -9.89
C PHE A 35 15.44 10.23 -10.52
N GLY A 36 15.87 9.45 -11.51
CA GLY A 36 15.04 8.40 -12.11
C GLY A 36 14.65 7.34 -11.08
N SER A 37 15.59 6.81 -10.31
CA SER A 37 15.30 5.79 -9.29
C SER A 37 14.47 6.34 -8.12
N GLY A 38 14.76 7.55 -7.62
CA GLY A 38 13.94 8.20 -6.59
C GLY A 38 12.51 8.48 -7.08
N PHE A 39 12.36 8.96 -8.32
CA PHE A 39 11.06 9.16 -8.95
C PHE A 39 10.28 7.84 -9.07
N TRP A 40 10.92 6.75 -9.52
CA TRP A 40 10.27 5.44 -9.62
C TRP A 40 9.86 4.88 -8.25
N VAL A 41 10.66 5.11 -7.20
CA VAL A 41 10.30 4.68 -5.84
C VAL A 41 9.09 5.46 -5.33
N VAL A 42 9.05 6.79 -5.51
CA VAL A 42 7.91 7.62 -5.06
C VAL A 42 6.67 7.36 -5.91
N ALA A 43 6.81 7.19 -7.23
CA ALA A 43 5.71 6.87 -8.14
C ALA A 43 5.16 5.46 -7.90
N ALA A 44 6.02 4.47 -7.64
CA ALA A 44 5.59 3.11 -7.27
C ALA A 44 4.90 3.10 -5.90
N ARG A 45 5.33 3.94 -4.95
CA ARG A 45 4.71 4.05 -3.62
C ARG A 45 3.26 4.54 -3.67
N GLY A 46 2.93 5.40 -4.63
CA GLY A 46 1.55 5.85 -4.88
C GLY A 46 0.68 4.85 -5.64
N ALA A 47 1.30 3.86 -6.28
CA ALA A 47 0.64 2.84 -7.09
C ALA A 47 0.24 1.58 -6.30
N ASP A 48 0.74 1.43 -5.06
CA ASP A 48 0.42 0.27 -4.22
C ASP A 48 -0.78 0.56 -3.29
N PRO A 49 -1.92 -0.15 -3.46
CA PRO A 49 -3.07 0.02 -2.58
C PRO A 49 -2.77 -0.38 -1.12
N ALA A 50 -1.83 -1.30 -0.87
CA ALA A 50 -1.49 -1.70 0.49
C ALA A 50 -0.88 -0.53 1.29
N LEU A 51 -0.04 0.29 0.64
CA LEU A 51 0.57 1.45 1.29
C LEU A 51 -0.43 2.56 1.60
N ALA A 52 -1.48 2.71 0.78
CA ALA A 52 -2.55 3.65 1.07
C ALA A 52 -3.39 3.20 2.29
N LEU A 53 -3.61 1.89 2.43
CA LEU A 53 -4.25 1.31 3.59
C LEU A 53 -3.37 1.44 4.84
N ASP A 54 -2.08 1.14 4.76
CA ASP A 54 -1.13 1.31 5.87
C ASP A 54 -1.11 2.75 6.36
N ALA A 55 -1.06 3.73 5.45
CA ALA A 55 -1.11 5.13 5.80
C ALA A 55 -2.42 5.47 6.54
N TYR A 56 -3.56 4.97 6.06
CA TYR A 56 -4.85 5.13 6.73
C TYR A 56 -4.83 4.60 8.17
N LEU A 57 -4.30 3.39 8.38
CA LEU A 57 -4.18 2.78 9.70
C LEU A 57 -3.21 3.55 10.60
N GLU A 58 -2.11 4.07 10.05
CA GLU A 58 -1.15 4.91 10.79
C GLU A 58 -1.81 6.20 11.29
N ASP A 59 -2.66 6.85 10.49
CA ASP A 59 -3.40 8.03 10.96
C ASP A 59 -4.44 7.66 12.02
N TRP A 60 -5.10 6.52 11.89
CA TRP A 60 -6.05 6.05 12.90
C TRP A 60 -5.34 5.79 14.23
N GLN A 61 -4.24 5.05 14.23
CA GLN A 61 -3.44 4.79 15.43
C GLN A 61 -2.90 6.09 16.04
N ALA A 62 -2.52 7.06 15.22
CA ALA A 62 -2.03 8.36 15.68
C ALA A 62 -3.15 9.37 16.01
N GLY A 63 -4.43 9.04 15.84
CA GLY A 63 -5.55 9.97 16.04
C GLY A 63 -5.57 11.16 15.08
N ARG A 64 -4.92 11.06 13.92
CA ARG A 64 -4.78 12.14 12.93
C ARG A 64 -5.98 12.21 11.97
N ALA A 65 -7.17 12.43 12.51
CA ALA A 65 -8.41 12.45 11.71
C ALA A 65 -8.41 13.51 10.59
N GLU A 66 -7.77 14.66 10.82
CA GLU A 66 -7.60 15.72 9.82
C GLU A 66 -6.78 15.26 8.61
N ALA A 67 -5.70 14.52 8.84
CA ALA A 67 -4.87 13.98 7.75
C ALA A 67 -5.60 12.86 7.00
N ALA A 68 -6.45 12.09 7.69
CA ALA A 68 -7.22 11.01 7.11
C ALA A 68 -8.30 11.49 6.13
N LEU A 69 -8.82 12.72 6.25
CA LEU A 69 -9.81 13.28 5.30
C LEU A 69 -9.34 13.17 3.85
N GLY A 70 -8.06 13.51 3.59
CA GLY A 70 -7.47 13.46 2.25
C GLY A 70 -7.26 12.05 1.70
N ARG A 71 -7.44 11.01 2.52
CA ARG A 71 -7.29 9.61 2.12
C ARG A 71 -8.55 9.00 1.55
N PHE A 72 -9.71 9.64 1.71
CA PHE A 72 -10.97 9.13 1.18
C PHE A 72 -11.23 9.60 -0.26
N VAL A 73 -11.86 8.76 -1.06
CA VAL A 73 -12.35 9.13 -2.39
C VAL A 73 -13.45 10.18 -2.26
N VAL A 74 -14.42 9.92 -1.39
CA VAL A 74 -15.44 10.87 -0.95
C VAL A 74 -15.22 11.10 0.54
N PRO A 75 -14.64 12.24 0.94
CA PRO A 75 -14.33 12.49 2.34
C PRO A 75 -15.62 12.58 3.17
N PRO A 76 -15.62 12.04 4.40
CA PRO A 76 -16.62 12.39 5.40
C PRO A 76 -16.72 13.90 5.60
N ALA A 77 -17.86 14.37 6.13
CA ALA A 77 -18.14 15.81 6.23
C ALA A 77 -17.13 16.56 7.11
N SER A 78 -16.56 15.90 8.13
CA SER A 78 -15.56 16.50 9.02
C SER A 78 -14.58 15.47 9.60
N ALA A 79 -13.43 15.94 10.08
CA ALA A 79 -12.48 15.13 10.84
C ALA A 79 -13.10 14.56 12.13
N ARG A 80 -14.04 15.29 12.73
CA ARG A 80 -14.79 14.83 13.92
C ARG A 80 -15.65 13.59 13.61
N ASP A 81 -16.20 13.50 12.41
CA ASP A 81 -16.96 12.31 11.99
C ASP A 81 -16.07 11.08 11.83
N ILE A 82 -14.84 11.29 11.31
CA ILE A 82 -13.81 10.25 11.23
C ILE A 82 -13.42 9.80 12.63
N GLU A 83 -13.10 10.71 13.54
CA GLU A 83 -12.72 10.40 14.92
C GLU A 83 -13.85 9.64 15.64
N ALA A 84 -15.10 10.07 15.47
CA ALA A 84 -16.25 9.38 16.06
C ALA A 84 -16.43 7.97 15.48
N ALA A 85 -16.26 7.80 14.16
CA ALA A 85 -16.33 6.50 13.51
C ALA A 85 -15.19 5.57 13.96
N TRP A 86 -13.97 6.07 14.03
CA TRP A 86 -12.82 5.35 14.58
C TRP A 86 -13.03 4.92 16.02
N SER A 87 -13.59 5.77 16.88
CA SER A 87 -13.91 5.41 18.26
C SER A 87 -14.94 4.27 18.33
N ARG A 88 -15.99 4.32 17.50
CA ARG A 88 -16.97 3.23 17.39
C ARG A 88 -16.34 1.95 16.87
N GLN A 89 -15.57 2.03 15.80
CA GLN A 89 -14.85 0.89 15.20
C GLN A 89 -13.89 0.26 16.21
N THR A 90 -13.09 1.04 16.93
CA THR A 90 -12.19 0.54 17.97
C THR A 90 -12.97 -0.18 19.07
N THR A 91 -14.07 0.41 19.55
CA THR A 91 -14.91 -0.21 20.59
C THR A 91 -15.54 -1.51 20.09
N ALA A 92 -16.10 -1.52 18.89
CA ALA A 92 -16.70 -2.69 18.27
C ALA A 92 -15.67 -3.80 18.03
N LEU A 93 -14.47 -3.43 17.57
CA LEU A 93 -13.36 -4.34 17.34
C LEU A 93 -12.85 -4.93 18.65
N THR A 94 -12.60 -4.13 19.69
CA THR A 94 -12.24 -4.65 21.02
C THR A 94 -13.29 -5.63 21.53
N ASN A 95 -14.58 -5.32 21.40
CA ASN A 95 -15.65 -6.24 21.80
C ASN A 95 -15.65 -7.54 20.96
N ALA A 96 -15.35 -7.47 19.67
CA ALA A 96 -15.21 -8.65 18.82
C ALA A 96 -14.01 -9.50 19.25
N LEU A 97 -12.86 -8.89 19.51
CA LEU A 97 -11.65 -9.59 19.93
C LEU A 97 -11.81 -10.26 21.29
N VAL A 98 -12.47 -9.62 22.27
CA VAL A 98 -12.79 -10.26 23.56
C VAL A 98 -13.65 -11.51 23.37
N ARG A 99 -14.62 -11.48 22.44
CA ARG A 99 -15.44 -12.67 22.13
C ARG A 99 -14.62 -13.76 21.45
N ILE A 100 -13.74 -13.39 20.52
CA ILE A 100 -12.88 -14.33 19.80
C ILE A 100 -11.90 -15.00 20.75
N GLU A 101 -11.23 -14.23 21.62
CA GLU A 101 -10.30 -14.76 22.62
C GLU A 101 -10.99 -15.74 23.58
N ALA A 102 -12.24 -15.45 23.98
CA ALA A 102 -13.02 -16.36 24.81
C ALA A 102 -13.44 -17.65 24.09
N ALA A 103 -13.62 -17.61 22.77
CA ALA A 103 -14.10 -18.74 21.97
C ALA A 103 -12.99 -19.59 21.35
N VAL A 104 -11.83 -18.99 21.09
CA VAL A 104 -10.73 -19.58 20.31
C VAL A 104 -9.44 -19.52 21.11
N PRO A 105 -9.04 -20.63 21.74
CA PRO A 105 -7.73 -20.76 22.36
C PRO A 105 -6.62 -20.47 21.35
N ASP A 106 -5.56 -19.80 21.78
CA ASP A 106 -4.39 -19.44 20.97
C ASP A 106 -4.67 -18.51 19.77
N ALA A 107 -5.79 -17.77 19.79
CA ALA A 107 -6.01 -16.66 18.89
C ALA A 107 -4.91 -15.59 19.08
N GLU A 108 -4.34 -15.10 17.98
CA GLU A 108 -3.29 -14.08 18.02
C GLU A 108 -3.93 -12.69 18.08
N THR A 109 -4.57 -12.40 19.21
CA THR A 109 -5.34 -11.17 19.45
C THR A 109 -4.93 -10.50 20.74
N ASP A 110 -4.89 -9.18 20.77
CA ASP A 110 -4.76 -8.38 21.99
C ASP A 110 -5.91 -7.36 22.05
N PRO A 111 -6.96 -7.58 22.87
CA PRO A 111 -8.06 -6.63 22.99
C PRO A 111 -7.64 -5.26 23.55
N ALA A 112 -6.54 -5.18 24.29
CA ALA A 112 -6.01 -3.92 24.80
C ALA A 112 -5.34 -3.10 23.70
N ARG A 113 -4.92 -3.76 22.62
CA ARG A 113 -4.31 -3.15 21.43
C ARG A 113 -4.99 -3.70 20.18
N PRO A 114 -6.26 -3.35 19.94
CA PRO A 114 -7.12 -4.05 18.99
C PRO A 114 -6.63 -3.99 17.54
N LEU A 115 -5.78 -3.02 17.18
CA LEU A 115 -5.18 -2.90 15.86
C LEU A 115 -3.84 -3.67 15.73
N GLU A 116 -3.20 -4.02 16.85
CA GLU A 116 -2.00 -4.84 16.87
C GLU A 116 -2.41 -6.33 16.76
N GLY A 117 -1.76 -7.09 15.88
CA GLY A 117 -2.05 -8.52 15.67
C GLY A 117 -3.09 -8.82 14.57
N LEU A 118 -3.80 -7.81 14.08
CA LEU A 118 -4.71 -7.97 12.95
C LEU A 118 -3.97 -8.02 11.62
N ARG A 119 -4.51 -8.79 10.67
CA ARG A 119 -3.92 -8.95 9.35
C ARG A 119 -4.87 -8.48 8.26
N TRP A 120 -4.40 -7.53 7.46
CA TRP A 120 -5.06 -7.13 6.23
C TRP A 120 -4.56 -8.02 5.07
N LEU A 121 -5.50 -8.59 4.32
CA LEU A 121 -5.24 -9.43 3.15
C LEU A 121 -5.90 -8.80 1.92
N ASP A 122 -5.17 -8.72 0.81
CA ASP A 122 -5.75 -8.36 -0.49
C ASP A 122 -6.66 -9.51 -0.96
N ALA A 123 -7.98 -9.26 -0.93
CA ALA A 123 -9.00 -10.18 -1.41
C ALA A 123 -9.25 -10.05 -2.93
N GLY A 124 -8.52 -9.16 -3.60
CA GLY A 124 -8.55 -8.98 -5.05
C GLY A 124 -9.37 -7.76 -5.50
N PRO A 125 -9.84 -7.76 -6.76
CA PRO A 125 -10.60 -6.64 -7.30
C PRO A 125 -11.96 -6.49 -6.60
N SER A 126 -12.32 -5.26 -6.23
CA SER A 126 -13.67 -4.92 -5.74
C SER A 126 -14.66 -4.81 -6.91
N PRO A 127 -15.94 -5.23 -6.74
CA PRO A 127 -17.02 -4.98 -7.71
C PRO A 127 -17.14 -3.50 -8.13
N GLY A 128 -16.78 -2.57 -7.24
CA GLY A 128 -16.80 -1.12 -7.48
C GLY A 128 -15.66 -0.59 -8.37
N GLY A 129 -14.84 -1.45 -8.97
CA GLY A 129 -13.68 -1.03 -9.79
C GLY A 129 -12.48 -0.60 -8.94
N GLY A 130 -12.31 -1.22 -7.77
CA GLY A 130 -11.23 -0.96 -6.82
C GLY A 130 -10.49 -2.22 -6.40
N ARG A 131 -9.88 -2.19 -5.21
CA ARG A 131 -9.25 -3.31 -4.51
C ARG A 131 -9.92 -3.51 -3.17
N LEU A 132 -10.23 -4.75 -2.83
CA LEU A 132 -10.84 -5.12 -1.56
C LEU A 132 -9.79 -5.72 -0.64
N PHE A 133 -9.68 -5.16 0.54
CA PHE A 133 -8.87 -5.71 1.63
C PHE A 133 -9.80 -6.27 2.69
N VAL A 134 -9.41 -7.39 3.27
CA VAL A 134 -10.14 -8.06 4.33
C VAL A 134 -9.28 -8.06 5.58
N LEU A 135 -9.92 -7.76 6.71
CA LEU A 135 -9.30 -7.79 8.03
C LEU A 135 -9.64 -9.11 8.71
N GLU A 136 -8.63 -9.93 8.97
CA GLU A 136 -8.78 -11.25 9.55
C GLU A 136 -8.01 -11.38 10.86
N VAL A 137 -8.62 -12.12 11.78
CA VAL A 137 -7.97 -12.64 12.98
C VAL A 137 -7.43 -14.02 12.66
N ALA A 138 -6.17 -14.28 13.01
CA ALA A 138 -5.55 -15.58 12.83
C ALA A 138 -5.27 -16.24 14.19
N ARG A 139 -5.14 -17.57 14.18
CA ARG A 139 -4.57 -18.34 15.28
C ARG A 139 -3.31 -19.05 14.81
N ARG A 140 -2.42 -19.35 15.75
CA ARG A 140 -1.25 -20.20 15.50
C ARG A 140 -1.67 -21.66 15.61
N GLU A 141 -1.52 -22.39 14.52
CA GLU A 141 -1.74 -23.83 14.49
C GLU A 141 -0.39 -24.53 14.37
N VAL A 142 -0.12 -25.45 15.31
CA VAL A 142 1.11 -26.25 15.32
C VAL A 142 0.84 -27.56 14.59
N GLY A 143 1.31 -27.64 13.35
CA GLY A 143 1.28 -28.85 12.54
C GLY A 143 2.44 -29.79 12.89
N HIS A 144 2.17 -31.09 12.86
CA HIS A 144 3.23 -32.10 12.83
C HIS A 144 3.42 -32.55 11.39
N GLU A 145 4.47 -32.06 10.76
CA GLU A 145 4.87 -32.52 9.43
C GLU A 145 6.01 -33.53 9.57
N GLN A 146 6.01 -34.58 8.75
CA GLN A 146 7.13 -35.50 8.67
C GLN A 146 7.96 -35.15 7.44
N LEU A 147 9.10 -34.49 7.64
CA LEU A 147 10.08 -34.33 6.57
C LEU A 147 10.64 -35.73 6.24
N PHE A 148 10.25 -36.24 5.08
CA PHE A 148 10.65 -37.55 4.54
C PHE A 148 10.31 -38.77 5.43
N GLY A 149 9.30 -38.69 6.30
CA GLY A 149 8.85 -39.83 7.13
C GLY A 149 9.84 -40.25 8.24
N LEU A 150 10.93 -39.51 8.43
CA LEU A 150 12.05 -39.92 9.30
C LEU A 150 12.29 -38.96 10.47
N LEU A 151 11.88 -37.70 10.36
CA LEU A 151 12.05 -36.69 11.40
C LEU A 151 10.72 -35.99 11.67
N PRO A 152 10.18 -36.03 12.90
CA PRO A 152 9.05 -35.18 13.27
C PRO A 152 9.52 -33.73 13.22
N THR A 153 8.94 -32.97 12.30
CA THR A 153 9.17 -31.53 12.17
C THR A 153 7.90 -30.79 12.56
N THR A 154 8.04 -29.92 13.55
CA THR A 154 6.94 -29.08 13.99
C THR A 154 6.84 -27.88 13.05
N SER A 155 5.75 -27.76 12.30
CA SER A 155 5.46 -26.56 11.50
C SER A 155 4.50 -25.66 12.26
N GLN A 156 4.69 -24.35 12.16
CA GLN A 156 3.73 -23.37 12.67
C GLN A 156 3.07 -22.68 11.48
N ARG A 157 1.74 -22.70 11.44
CA ARG A 157 0.96 -22.04 10.41
C ARG A 157 -0.06 -21.10 11.04
N LEU A 158 -0.19 -19.91 10.48
CA LEU A 158 -1.30 -19.01 10.82
C LEU A 158 -2.54 -19.42 10.02
N VAL A 159 -3.63 -19.67 10.73
CA VAL A 159 -4.92 -20.07 10.15
C VAL A 159 -5.93 -18.96 10.44
N PRO A 160 -6.64 -18.43 9.43
CA PRO A 160 -7.68 -17.44 9.66
C PRO A 160 -8.83 -18.06 10.44
N VAL A 161 -9.27 -17.35 11.47
CA VAL A 161 -10.33 -17.78 12.39
C VAL A 161 -11.62 -17.05 12.05
N GLU A 162 -11.54 -15.72 11.96
CA GLU A 162 -12.70 -14.87 11.75
C GLU A 162 -12.33 -13.63 10.94
N ARG A 163 -13.25 -13.22 10.07
CA ARG A 163 -13.19 -11.95 9.36
C ARG A 163 -13.87 -10.89 10.21
N VAL A 164 -13.11 -9.89 10.63
CA VAL A 164 -13.60 -8.81 11.51
C VAL A 164 -13.77 -7.49 10.76
N GLY A 165 -13.46 -7.41 9.47
CA GLY A 165 -13.69 -6.21 8.70
C GLY A 165 -13.25 -6.30 7.25
N MET A 166 -13.44 -5.19 6.53
CA MET A 166 -13.02 -5.01 5.16
C MET A 166 -12.80 -3.52 4.82
N ALA A 167 -11.99 -3.25 3.81
CA ALA A 167 -11.75 -1.91 3.28
C ALA A 167 -11.70 -1.95 1.76
N GLU A 168 -12.41 -1.04 1.10
CA GLU A 168 -12.30 -0.84 -0.34
C GLU A 168 -11.41 0.36 -0.63
N LEU A 169 -10.44 0.17 -1.52
CA LEU A 169 -9.62 1.24 -2.06
C LEU A 169 -9.85 1.39 -3.55
N ARG A 170 -9.78 2.61 -4.06
CA ARG A 170 -9.87 2.93 -5.48
C ARG A 170 -8.79 3.91 -5.88
N SER A 171 -8.21 3.71 -7.06
CA SER A 171 -7.32 4.70 -7.66
C SER A 171 -8.15 5.90 -8.11
N SER A 172 -7.88 7.07 -7.53
CA SER A 172 -8.45 8.34 -7.99
C SER A 172 -7.35 9.21 -8.58
N ALA A 173 -7.67 10.01 -9.59
CA ALA A 173 -6.77 11.07 -10.02
C ALA A 173 -6.57 12.02 -8.84
N GLY A 174 -5.32 12.15 -8.38
CA GLY A 174 -4.97 13.06 -7.32
C GLY A 174 -5.22 14.51 -7.75
N SER A 175 -5.51 15.37 -6.78
CA SER A 175 -5.57 16.82 -6.94
C SER A 175 -4.19 17.47 -7.09
N ALA A 176 -3.11 16.69 -7.09
CA ALA A 176 -1.76 17.16 -7.35
C ALA A 176 -1.65 17.67 -8.80
N PRO A 177 -0.93 18.78 -9.05
CA PRO A 177 -0.75 19.29 -10.40
C PRO A 177 -0.14 18.19 -11.28
N ALA A 178 -0.74 17.96 -12.45
CA ALA A 178 -0.21 17.02 -13.43
C ALA A 178 1.25 17.39 -13.72
N GLY A 179 2.16 16.47 -13.38
CA GLY A 179 3.55 16.62 -13.76
C GLY A 179 3.72 16.43 -15.27
N PRO A 180 4.96 16.56 -15.80
CA PRO A 180 5.25 16.30 -17.22
C PRO A 180 4.92 14.87 -17.67
N LEU A 181 4.54 13.98 -16.74
CA LEU A 181 4.21 12.57 -16.97
C LEU A 181 2.70 12.25 -16.81
N GLY A 182 1.85 13.27 -16.65
CA GLY A 182 0.39 13.11 -16.55
C GLY A 182 -0.16 13.21 -15.12
N PRO A 183 -1.48 12.94 -14.95
CA PRO A 183 -2.13 13.00 -13.64
C PRO A 183 -1.57 11.91 -12.72
N VAL A 184 -1.18 12.31 -11.50
CA VAL A 184 -0.74 11.36 -10.46
C VAL A 184 -1.97 10.65 -9.92
N THR A 185 -2.11 9.36 -10.19
CA THR A 185 -3.14 8.54 -9.55
C THR A 185 -2.69 8.17 -8.14
N ALA A 186 -3.61 8.26 -7.18
CA ALA A 186 -3.38 7.84 -5.81
C ALA A 186 -4.51 6.91 -5.38
N TRP A 187 -4.16 5.80 -4.72
CA TRP A 187 -5.12 4.95 -4.04
C TRP A 187 -5.72 5.68 -2.85
N ARG A 188 -7.05 5.66 -2.76
CA ARG A 188 -7.84 6.28 -1.70
C ARG A 188 -8.90 5.32 -1.20
N VAL A 189 -9.25 5.45 0.07
CA VAL A 189 -10.30 4.67 0.73
C VAL A 189 -11.66 5.09 0.20
N VAL A 190 -12.42 4.14 -0.35
CA VAL A 190 -13.83 4.34 -0.69
C VAL A 190 -14.67 4.23 0.59
N GLY A 191 -14.41 3.18 1.35
CA GLY A 191 -14.95 2.95 2.67
C GLY A 191 -14.20 1.85 3.41
N ALA A 192 -14.35 1.81 4.73
CA ALA A 192 -13.90 0.73 5.60
C ALA A 192 -15.06 0.31 6.51
N GLU A 193 -15.22 -0.98 6.75
CA GLU A 193 -16.18 -1.54 7.70
C GLU A 193 -15.41 -2.45 8.65
N ILE A 194 -15.45 -2.14 9.94
CA ILE A 194 -14.69 -2.87 10.95
C ILE A 194 -15.64 -3.22 12.09
N ALA A 195 -15.75 -4.51 12.37
CA ALA A 195 -16.67 -5.10 13.33
C ALA A 195 -18.13 -4.63 13.13
N GLY A 196 -18.55 -4.44 11.88
CA GLY A 196 -19.89 -3.96 11.50
C GLY A 196 -20.06 -2.44 11.54
N GLU A 197 -19.03 -1.68 11.91
CA GLU A 197 -19.08 -0.21 11.95
C GLU A 197 -18.47 0.38 10.67
N PRO A 198 -19.26 1.06 9.82
CA PRO A 198 -18.79 1.63 8.56
C PRO A 198 -18.19 3.05 8.72
N ILE A 199 -17.26 3.38 7.83
CA ILE A 199 -16.75 4.72 7.58
C ILE A 199 -16.55 4.93 6.08
N GLY A 200 -16.92 6.10 5.56
CA GLY A 200 -16.92 6.37 4.12
C GLY A 200 -18.18 5.83 3.43
N GLN A 201 -18.09 5.51 2.14
CA GLN A 201 -19.22 4.93 1.41
C GLN A 201 -19.36 3.45 1.75
N SER A 202 -20.61 2.97 1.88
CA SER A 202 -20.89 1.56 2.21
C SER A 202 -20.23 0.63 1.20
N ILE A 203 -19.41 -0.30 1.69
CA ILE A 203 -18.74 -1.33 0.89
C ILE A 203 -19.75 -2.41 0.48
N VAL A 204 -20.84 -2.53 1.25
CA VAL A 204 -21.96 -3.39 0.97
C VAL A 204 -23.09 -2.54 0.39
N THR A 205 -23.22 -2.57 -0.94
CA THR A 205 -24.48 -2.24 -1.60
C THR A 205 -24.84 -3.44 -2.48
N PRO A 206 -26.06 -4.00 -2.37
CA PRO A 206 -26.51 -5.21 -3.07
C PRO A 206 -26.51 -5.09 -4.59
#